data_AF-A0A497GB49-F1
#
_entry.id   AF-A0A497GB49-F1
#
_cell.length_a   1.000
_cell.length_b   1.000
_cell.length_c   1.000
_cell.angle_alpha   90.00
_cell.angle_beta   90.00
_cell.angle_gamma   90.00
#
_symmetry.space_group_name_H-M   'P 1'
#
loop_
_entity.id
_entity.type
_entity.pdbx_description
1 polymer ?
#
loop_
_entity_poly.entity_id
_entity_poly.type
_entity_poly.pdbx_seq_one_letter_code
_entity_poly.pdbx_strand_id
1 'polypeptide(L)'
;HPDLPARRKIFEIGLKDKPCRVDVAELAAMTDGYASAEIIDICEKAAKIPLRERIKEGKPRREIVLADFERVVAERKSVLSGWYPKAVRELTGTEEAGMFQELVEAGEGYVSGG
;
A
#
# COMPACT_ATOMS: atom_id res chain seq x y z
N HIS A 1 -6.36 -6.99 -6.43
CA HIS A 1 -5.66 -6.28 -5.34
C HIS A 1 -6.44 -6.48 -4.05
N PRO A 2 -5.84 -6.41 -2.84
CA PRO A 2 -6.60 -6.60 -1.61
C PRO A 2 -7.69 -5.54 -1.48
N ASP A 3 -8.91 -5.99 -1.18
CA ASP A 3 -10.03 -5.12 -0.84
C ASP A 3 -9.80 -4.44 0.52
N LEU A 4 -10.66 -3.49 0.87
CA LEU A 4 -10.52 -2.73 2.12
C LEU A 4 -10.43 -3.64 3.37
N PRO A 5 -11.30 -4.65 3.58
CA PRO A 5 -11.16 -5.61 4.67
C PRO A 5 -9.82 -6.35 4.69
N ALA A 6 -9.34 -6.83 3.54
CA ALA A 6 -8.05 -7.50 3.44
C ALA A 6 -6.90 -6.56 3.80
N ARG A 7 -6.92 -5.31 3.33
CA ARG A 7 -5.91 -4.30 3.69
C ARG A 7 -5.89 -4.03 5.19
N ARG A 8 -7.05 -3.87 5.83
CA ARG A 8 -7.14 -3.74 7.30
C ARG A 8 -6.48 -4.93 7.98
N LYS A 9 -6.76 -6.15 7.51
CA LYS A 9 -6.17 -7.35 8.11
C LYS A 9 -4.65 -7.42 7.94
N ILE A 10 -4.14 -6.98 6.80
CA ILE A 10 -2.69 -6.90 6.55
C ILE A 10 -2.04 -5.90 7.52
N PHE A 11 -2.64 -4.72 7.73
CA PHE A 11 -2.16 -3.77 8.72
C PHE A 11 -2.23 -4.29 10.16
N GLU A 12 -3.33 -4.94 10.55
CA GLU A 12 -3.45 -5.57 11.88
C GLU A 12 -2.31 -6.57 12.14
N ILE A 13 -2.00 -7.42 11.15
CA ILE A 13 -0.92 -8.39 11.26
C ILE A 13 0.44 -7.69 11.24
N GLY A 14 0.64 -6.75 10.29
CA GLY A 14 1.90 -6.05 10.09
C GLY A 14 2.29 -5.12 11.23
N LEU A 15 1.32 -4.66 12.03
CA LEU A 15 1.53 -3.79 13.19
C LEU A 15 1.42 -4.53 14.53
N LYS A 16 1.10 -5.83 14.49
CA LYS A 16 1.07 -6.67 15.69
C LYS A 16 2.41 -6.57 16.43
N ASP A 17 2.31 -6.38 17.75
CA ASP A 17 3.43 -6.27 18.69
C ASP A 17 4.37 -5.06 18.46
N LYS A 18 3.98 -4.09 17.62
CA LYS A 18 4.73 -2.83 17.44
C LYS A 18 4.16 -1.72 18.34
N PRO A 19 5.01 -0.86 18.93
CA PRO A 19 4.55 0.29 19.70
C PRO A 19 3.97 1.35 18.74
N CYS A 20 2.67 1.27 18.46
CA CYS A 20 2.00 2.05 17.41
C CYS A 20 0.70 2.64 17.92
N ARG A 21 0.44 3.91 17.57
CA ARG A 21 -0.77 4.65 17.93
C ARG A 21 -1.42 5.21 16.65
N VAL A 22 -2.13 4.35 15.94
CA VAL A 22 -2.79 4.66 14.66
C VAL A 22 -4.13 3.93 14.54
N ASP A 23 -5.04 4.48 13.73
CA ASP A 23 -6.24 3.76 13.30
C ASP A 23 -5.93 2.92 12.04
N VAL A 24 -6.08 1.61 12.15
CA VAL A 24 -5.87 0.69 11.03
C VAL A 24 -6.87 0.91 9.90
N ALA A 25 -8.09 1.38 10.21
CA ALA A 25 -9.08 1.70 9.18
C ALA A 25 -8.61 2.86 8.30
N GLU A 26 -7.99 3.88 8.89
CA GLU A 26 -7.41 5.02 8.17
C GLU A 26 -6.25 4.58 7.27
N LEU A 27 -5.35 3.74 7.80
CA LEU A 27 -4.24 3.18 7.03
C LEU A 27 -4.73 2.36 5.82
N ALA A 28 -5.77 1.54 6.00
CA ALA A 28 -6.32 0.74 4.92
C ALA A 28 -7.04 1.58 3.85
N ALA A 29 -7.63 2.72 4.24
CA ALA A 29 -8.27 3.65 3.31
C ALA A 29 -7.23 4.40 2.45
N MET A 30 -6.13 4.88 3.05
CA MET A 30 -5.09 5.63 2.33
C MET A 30 -4.23 4.77 1.40
N THR A 31 -4.27 3.44 1.52
CA THR A 31 -3.51 2.51 0.66
C THR A 31 -4.42 1.75 -0.32
N ASP A 32 -5.47 2.40 -0.81
CA ASP A 32 -6.24 1.82 -1.91
C ASP A 32 -5.39 1.65 -3.16
N GLY A 33 -5.57 0.52 -3.83
CA GLY A 33 -4.75 0.13 -4.98
C GLY A 33 -3.31 -0.31 -4.65
N TYR A 34 -2.92 -0.43 -3.39
CA TYR A 34 -1.62 -1.03 -3.04
C TYR A 34 -1.70 -2.56 -2.99
N ALA A 35 -0.66 -3.24 -3.46
CA ALA A 35 -0.52 -4.68 -3.30
C ALA A 35 -0.19 -5.05 -1.85
N SER A 36 -0.53 -6.27 -1.42
CA SER A 36 -0.29 -6.73 -0.04
C SER A 36 1.18 -6.61 0.38
N ALA A 37 2.11 -6.90 -0.54
CA ALA A 37 3.54 -6.74 -0.29
C ALA A 37 3.97 -5.28 -0.08
N GLU A 38 3.34 -4.33 -0.77
CA GLU A 38 3.61 -2.91 -0.57
C GLU A 38 3.10 -2.44 0.80
N ILE A 39 1.93 -2.91 1.23
CA ILE A 39 1.37 -2.61 2.55
C ILE A 39 2.29 -3.14 3.67
N ILE A 40 2.82 -4.35 3.51
CA ILE A 40 3.79 -4.93 4.45
C ILE A 40 5.07 -4.07 4.50
N ASP A 41 5.61 -3.69 3.34
CA ASP A 41 6.80 -2.82 3.27
C ASP A 41 6.53 -1.41 3.82
N ILE A 42 5.31 -0.90 3.71
CA ILE A 42 4.87 0.34 4.37
C ILE A 42 4.96 0.19 5.89
N CYS A 43 4.40 -0.87 6.46
CA CYS A 43 4.49 -1.15 7.91
C CYS A 43 5.94 -1.24 8.39
N GLU A 44 6.82 -1.93 7.65
CA GLU A 44 8.22 -2.06 8.01
C GLU A 44 8.98 -0.73 7.96
N LYS A 45 8.77 0.08 6.91
CA LYS A 45 9.46 1.36 6.79
C LYS A 45 8.95 2.38 7.80
N ALA A 46 7.64 2.44 8.04
CA ALA A 46 7.08 3.31 9.07
C ALA A 46 7.67 2.98 10.45
N ALA A 47 7.78 1.69 10.79
CA ALA A 47 8.39 1.25 12.05
C ALA A 47 9.88 1.62 12.19
N LYS A 48 10.61 1.74 11.08
CA LYS A 48 12.03 2.11 11.08
C LYS A 48 12.26 3.60 11.35
N ILE A 49 11.27 4.47 11.18
CA ILE A 49 11.43 5.93 11.37
C ILE A 49 11.74 6.28 12.84
N PRO A 50 10.88 6.00 13.83
CA PRO A 50 11.18 6.32 15.24
C PRO A 50 12.41 5.57 15.76
N LEU A 51 12.67 4.35 15.25
CA LEU A 51 13.88 3.60 15.57
C LEU A 51 15.15 4.33 15.09
N ARG A 52 15.14 4.83 13.86
CA ARG A 52 16.25 5.60 13.28
C ARG A 52 16.46 6.91 14.00
N GLU A 53 15.39 7.64 14.32
CA GLU A 53 15.44 8.87 15.12
C GLU A 53 16.11 8.63 16.48
N ARG A 54 15.76 7.53 17.16
CA ARG A 54 16.39 7.17 18.42
C ARG A 54 17.88 6.86 18.28
N ILE A 55 18.24 6.00 17.33
CA ILE A 55 19.61 5.50 17.18
C ILE A 55 20.55 6.54 16.57
N LYS A 56 20.10 7.27 15.55
CA LYS A 56 20.96 8.19 14.77
C LYS A 56 20.89 9.63 15.25
N GLU A 57 19.76 10.07 15.78
CA GLU A 57 19.52 11.47 16.13
C GLU A 57 19.44 11.68 17.66
N GLY A 58 19.52 10.61 18.46
CA GLY A 58 19.46 10.68 19.92
C GLY A 58 18.11 11.13 20.47
N LYS A 59 17.05 11.16 19.64
CA LYS A 59 15.72 11.61 20.04
C LYS A 59 15.10 10.71 21.12
N PRO A 60 14.14 11.20 21.91
CA PRO A 60 13.40 10.36 22.86
C PRO A 60 12.70 9.18 22.17
N ARG A 61 12.51 8.07 22.91
CA ARG A 61 11.70 6.95 22.41
C ARG A 61 10.26 7.41 22.23
N ARG A 62 9.66 7.11 21.08
CA ARG A 62 8.25 7.37 20.78
C ARG A 62 7.61 6.18 20.05
N GLU A 63 6.28 6.17 20.04
CA GLU A 63 5.47 5.23 19.25
C GLU A 63 5.52 5.60 17.76
N ILE A 64 5.18 4.63 16.91
CA ILE A 64 4.91 4.85 15.49
C ILE A 64 3.55 5.55 15.39
N VAL A 65 3.48 6.65 14.65
CA VAL A 65 2.28 7.48 14.48
C VAL A 65 1.89 7.59 13.01
N LEU A 66 0.69 8.11 12.73
CA LEU A 66 0.15 8.23 11.37
C LEU A 66 1.11 8.93 10.41
N ALA A 67 1.76 10.01 10.86
CA ALA A 67 2.73 10.77 10.06
C ALA A 67 3.92 9.93 9.56
N ASP A 68 4.31 8.85 10.28
CA ASP A 68 5.35 7.93 9.82
C ASP A 68 4.87 7.13 8.59
N PHE A 69 3.59 6.76 8.55
CA PHE A 69 2.97 6.06 7.41
C PHE A 69 2.74 7.01 6.23
N GLU A 70 2.19 8.19 6.49
CA GLU A 70 1.96 9.22 5.46
C GLU A 70 3.26 9.54 4.72
N ARG A 71 4.37 9.70 5.45
CA ARG A 71 5.69 9.92 4.86
C ARG A 71 6.09 8.79 3.91
N VAL A 72 5.91 7.54 4.32
CA VAL A 72 6.28 6.38 3.51
C VAL A 72 5.37 6.22 2.29
N VAL A 73 4.09 6.57 2.41
CA VAL A 73 3.12 6.50 1.30
C VAL A 73 3.37 7.63 0.29
N ALA A 74 3.61 8.87 0.76
CA ALA A 74 3.86 10.03 -0.09
C ALA A 74 5.09 9.88 -0.99
N GLU A 75 6.10 9.12 -0.55
CA GLU A 75 7.30 8.83 -1.33
C GLU A 75 7.09 7.74 -2.41
N ARG A 76 5.88 7.18 -2.56
CA ARG A 76 5.60 6.02 -3.43
C ARG A 76 4.47 6.26 -4.42
N LYS A 77 4.63 5.68 -5.61
CA LYS A 77 3.52 5.29 -6.48
C LYS A 77 3.33 3.78 -6.35
N SER A 78 2.08 3.30 -6.27
CA SER A 78 1.83 1.86 -6.20
C SER A 78 2.34 1.15 -7.46
N VAL A 79 2.86 -0.06 -7.29
CA VAL A 79 3.24 -0.93 -8.41
C VAL A 79 2.05 -1.28 -9.31
N LEU A 80 0.83 -1.29 -8.75
CA LEU A 80 -0.38 -1.57 -9.52
C LEU A 80 -0.67 -0.47 -10.54
N SER A 81 -0.37 0.79 -10.21
CA SER A 81 -0.52 1.91 -11.16
C SER A 81 0.37 1.78 -12.40
N GLY A 82 1.49 1.06 -12.31
CA GLY A 82 2.34 0.78 -13.46
C GLY A 82 2.01 -0.52 -14.19
N TRP A 83 1.50 -1.52 -13.47
CA TRP A 83 1.20 -2.84 -14.01
C TRP A 83 -0.14 -2.88 -14.75
N TYR A 84 -1.22 -2.36 -14.17
CA TYR A 84 -2.56 -2.42 -14.76
C TYR A 84 -2.62 -1.79 -16.17
N PRO A 85 -2.11 -0.58 -16.42
CA PRO A 85 -2.17 0.00 -17.77
C PRO A 85 -1.40 -0.82 -18.82
N LYS A 86 -0.32 -1.50 -18.42
CA LYS A 86 0.42 -2.39 -19.34
C LYS A 86 -0.38 -3.65 -19.63
N ALA A 87 -0.89 -4.30 -18.60
CA ALA A 87 -1.69 -5.52 -18.73
C ALA A 87 -2.96 -5.29 -19.55
N VAL A 88 -3.68 -4.18 -19.31
CA VAL A 88 -4.87 -3.81 -20.09
C VAL A 88 -4.51 -3.60 -21.57
N ARG A 89 -3.42 -2.89 -21.87
CA ARG A 89 -2.98 -2.67 -23.27
C ARG A 89 -2.60 -3.95 -23.99
N GLU A 90 -1.99 -4.91 -23.29
CA GLU A 90 -1.60 -6.20 -23.86
C GLU A 90 -2.81 -7.10 -24.16
N LEU A 91 -3.85 -7.04 -23.32
CA LEU A 91 -5.07 -7.83 -23.48
C LEU A 91 -6.09 -7.19 -24.43
N THR A 92 -6.08 -5.88 -24.57
CA THR A 92 -7.06 -5.17 -25.40
C THR A 92 -6.91 -5.59 -26.87
N GLY A 93 -7.98 -6.16 -27.44
CA GLY A 93 -8.01 -6.58 -28.85
C GLY A 93 -7.54 -8.02 -29.09
N THR A 94 -7.26 -8.79 -28.04
CA THR A 94 -6.95 -10.22 -28.14
C THR A 94 -8.14 -11.09 -27.76
N GLU A 95 -8.18 -12.35 -28.19
CA GLU A 95 -9.25 -13.30 -27.84
C GLU A 95 -9.22 -13.66 -26.34
N GLU A 96 -8.06 -13.50 -25.70
CA GLU A 96 -7.84 -13.73 -24.28
C GLU A 96 -8.50 -12.67 -23.38
N ALA A 97 -8.87 -11.50 -23.91
CA ALA A 97 -9.52 -10.45 -23.13
C ALA A 97 -10.74 -10.95 -22.36
N GLY A 98 -11.53 -11.85 -22.97
CA GLY A 98 -12.71 -12.45 -22.34
C GLY A 98 -12.37 -13.35 -21.15
N MET A 99 -11.18 -13.97 -21.13
CA MET A 99 -10.72 -14.79 -20.01
C MET A 99 -10.21 -13.96 -18.82
N PHE A 100 -9.82 -12.71 -19.07
CA PHE A 100 -9.24 -11.81 -18.07
C PHE A 100 -10.12 -10.59 -17.78
N GLN A 101 -11.45 -10.74 -17.91
CA GLN A 101 -12.41 -9.64 -17.76
C GLN A 101 -12.25 -8.87 -16.42
N GLU A 102 -12.13 -9.59 -15.29
CA GLU A 102 -11.95 -8.97 -13.97
C GLU A 102 -10.66 -8.12 -13.89
N LEU A 103 -9.59 -8.55 -14.55
CA LEU A 103 -8.33 -7.80 -14.62
C LEU A 103 -8.50 -6.53 -15.46
N VAL A 104 -9.18 -6.63 -16.61
CA VAL A 104 -9.46 -5.49 -17.49
C VAL A 104 -10.29 -4.45 -16.74
N GLU A 105 -11.39 -4.86 -16.11
CA GLU A 105 -12.26 -3.99 -15.30
C GLU A 105 -11.49 -3.33 -14.15
N ALA A 106 -10.69 -4.09 -13.41
CA ALA A 106 -9.86 -3.53 -12.33
C ALA A 106 -8.80 -2.55 -12.85
N GLY A 107 -8.35 -2.70 -14.10
CA GLY A 107 -7.35 -1.85 -14.73
C GLY A 107 -7.88 -0.52 -15.28
N GLU A 108 -9.16 -0.42 -15.61
CA GLU A 108 -9.78 0.81 -16.16
C GLU A 108 -9.57 2.02 -15.23
N GLY A 109 -9.71 1.82 -13.92
CA GLY A 109 -9.45 2.86 -12.92
C GLY A 109 -8.02 3.40 -12.91
N TYR A 110 -7.06 2.64 -13.43
CA TYR A 110 -5.65 3.04 -13.53
C TYR A 110 -5.28 3.61 -14.90
N VAL A 111 -6.10 3.36 -15.93
CA VAL A 111 -5.87 3.86 -17.30
C VAL A 111 -6.43 5.29 -17.46
N SER A 112 -7.53 5.61 -16.78
CA SER A 112 -8.23 6.90 -16.90
C SER A 112 -7.70 8.03 -16.00
N GLY A 113 -6.79 7.72 -15.07
CA GLY A 113 -6.27 8.66 -14.06
C GLY A 113 -4.80 9.07 -14.21
N GLY A 114 -4.21 8.89 -15.40
CA GLY A 114 -2.82 9.22 -15.70
C GLY A 114 -2.60 10.60 -16.29
#